data_AF-A0A9N7YCX8-F1
#
_entry.id   AF-A0A9N7YCX8-F1
#
_cell.length_a   1.000
_cell.length_b   1.000
_cell.length_c   1.000
_cell.angle_alpha   90.00
_cell.angle_beta   90.00
_cell.angle_gamma   90.00
#
_symmetry.space_group_name_H-M   'P 1'
#
loop_
_entity.id
_entity.type
_entity.pdbx_description
1 polymer ?
#
loop_
_entity_poly.entity_id
_entity_poly.type
_entity_poly.pdbx_seq_one_letter_code
_entity_poly.pdbx_strand_id
1 'polypeptide(L)'
;MAKCSTDYPLGLLFKDENKTSDLVDTLRHLQKEYVPKGPDGVSTVLVGGDRLTEGNCRNIQWAFSDGATKEDRLEGLIFKFEDWHAIRNLFEVSNKL
;
A
#
# COMPACT_ATOMS: atom_id res chain seq x y z
N MET A 1 -11.44 18.21 -20.08
CA MET A 1 -12.16 16.93 -19.84
C MET A 1 -11.16 15.96 -19.25
N ALA A 2 -11.48 15.34 -18.11
CA ALA A 2 -10.61 14.31 -17.52
C ALA A 2 -10.57 13.09 -18.46
N LYS A 3 -9.38 12.57 -18.73
CA LYS A 3 -9.22 11.35 -19.52
C LYS A 3 -9.66 10.17 -18.65
N CYS A 4 -10.40 9.20 -19.21
CA CYS A 4 -10.72 7.95 -18.51
C CYS A 4 -9.43 7.28 -18.02
N SER A 5 -9.45 6.74 -16.80
CA SER A 5 -8.39 5.86 -16.32
C SER A 5 -8.40 4.55 -17.13
N THR A 6 -7.23 3.95 -17.26
CA THR A 6 -7.07 2.60 -17.80
C THR A 6 -6.55 1.73 -16.66
N ASP A 7 -7.30 0.69 -16.33
CA ASP A 7 -6.95 -0.20 -15.23
C ASP A 7 -6.22 -1.44 -15.76
N TYR A 8 -5.17 -1.87 -15.06
CA TYR A 8 -4.38 -3.04 -15.40
C TYR A 8 -4.34 -4.01 -14.22
N PRO A 9 -4.68 -5.30 -14.41
CA PRO A 9 -4.58 -6.29 -13.34
C PRO A 9 -3.10 -6.55 -13.04
N LEU A 10 -2.71 -6.40 -11.77
CA LEU A 10 -1.35 -6.65 -11.30
C LEU A 10 -1.04 -8.13 -11.07
N GLY A 11 -2.07 -9.00 -11.12
CA GLY A 11 -1.95 -10.43 -10.87
C GLY A 11 -2.39 -10.83 -9.46
N LEU A 12 -2.12 -12.09 -9.10
CA LEU A 12 -2.41 -12.65 -7.78
C LEU A 12 -1.13 -13.22 -7.17
N LEU A 13 -0.86 -12.84 -5.92
CA LEU A 13 0.18 -13.46 -5.10
C LEU A 13 -0.49 -14.51 -4.21
N PHE A 14 -0.06 -15.77 -4.32
CA PHE A 14 -0.56 -16.86 -3.48
C PHE A 14 0.08 -16.77 -2.08
N LYS A 15 -0.38 -15.79 -1.28
CA LYS A 15 0.14 -15.43 0.04
C LYS A 15 -1.00 -15.22 1.03
N ASP A 16 -0.74 -15.49 2.31
CA ASP A 16 -1.70 -15.26 3.40
C ASP A 16 -1.30 -14.03 4.21
N GLU A 17 -2.14 -13.00 4.17
CA GLU A 17 -1.91 -11.74 4.87
C GLU A 17 -1.85 -11.91 6.41
N ASN A 18 -2.48 -12.96 6.95
CA ASN A 18 -2.43 -13.26 8.39
C ASN A 18 -1.09 -13.88 8.82
N LYS A 19 -0.26 -14.31 7.86
CA LYS A 19 1.08 -14.83 8.14
C LYS A 19 2.09 -13.74 7.88
N THR A 20 2.78 -13.31 8.93
CA THR A 20 3.79 -12.25 8.85
C THR A 20 4.84 -12.50 7.77
N SER A 21 5.33 -13.73 7.61
CA SER A 21 6.31 -14.07 6.57
C SER A 21 5.78 -13.84 5.15
N ASP A 22 4.52 -14.20 4.90
CA ASP A 22 3.88 -14.05 3.59
C ASP A 22 3.55 -12.59 3.29
N LEU A 23 3.17 -11.83 4.33
CA LEU A 23 2.97 -10.39 4.20
C LEU A 23 4.30 -9.66 3.94
N VAL A 24 5.40 -10.05 4.60
CA VAL A 24 6.73 -9.51 4.33
C VAL A 24 7.14 -9.76 2.87
N ASP A 25 6.95 -10.97 2.37
CA ASP A 25 7.23 -11.31 0.97
C ASP A 25 6.39 -10.46 0.01
N THR A 26 5.12 -10.24 0.35
CA THR A 26 4.20 -9.41 -0.43
C THR A 26 4.68 -7.95 -0.47
N LEU A 27 5.03 -7.36 0.67
CA LEU A 27 5.53 -5.98 0.74
C LEU A 27 6.85 -5.80 -0.01
N ARG A 28 7.77 -6.76 0.09
CA ARG A 28 9.02 -6.75 -0.69
C ARG A 28 8.76 -6.84 -2.19
N HIS A 29 7.80 -7.67 -2.60
CA HIS A 29 7.38 -7.74 -4.00
C HIS A 29 6.84 -6.38 -4.47
N LEU A 30 5.95 -5.74 -3.69
CA LEU A 30 5.41 -4.42 -4.03
C LEU A 30 6.49 -3.35 -4.14
N GLN A 31 7.39 -3.31 -3.15
CA GLN A 31 8.53 -2.38 -3.09
C GLN A 31 9.48 -2.56 -4.27
N LYS A 32 9.66 -3.79 -4.76
CA LYS A 32 10.58 -4.09 -5.85
C LYS A 32 9.98 -3.84 -7.24
N GLU A 33 8.75 -4.29 -7.45
CA GLU A 33 8.14 -4.36 -8.80
C GLU A 33 7.33 -3.09 -9.14
N TYR A 34 6.72 -2.44 -8.13
CA TYR A 34 5.77 -1.35 -8.38
C TYR A 34 6.20 0.01 -7.86
N VAL A 35 7.20 0.07 -6.97
CA VAL A 35 7.75 1.36 -6.54
C VAL A 35 8.75 1.87 -7.59
N PRO A 36 8.50 3.03 -8.21
CA PRO A 36 9.44 3.59 -9.17
C PRO A 36 10.77 3.95 -8.51
N LYS A 37 11.87 3.55 -9.17
CA LYS A 37 13.23 3.94 -8.79
C LYS A 37 13.65 5.14 -9.64
N GLY A 38 13.90 6.26 -8.98
CA GLY A 38 14.41 7.49 -9.59
C GLY A 38 15.86 7.77 -9.21
N PRO A 39 16.44 8.88 -9.72
CA PRO A 39 17.80 9.31 -9.40
C PRO A 39 18.04 9.51 -7.89
N ASP A 40 17.00 9.94 -7.16
CA ASP A 40 17.05 10.24 -5.72
C ASP A 40 16.62 9.06 -4.82
N GLY A 41 16.47 7.86 -5.40
CA GLY A 41 16.07 6.64 -4.70
C GLY A 41 14.65 6.19 -5.03
N VAL A 42 13.91 5.71 -4.04
CA VAL A 42 12.55 5.18 -4.21
C VAL A 42 11.50 6.29 -4.11
N SER A 43 10.59 6.33 -5.06
CA SER A 43 9.35 7.13 -4.97
C SER A 43 8.36 6.47 -4.02
N THR A 44 7.28 7.16 -3.65
CA THR A 44 6.24 6.61 -2.77
C THR A 44 4.99 6.21 -3.54
N VAL A 45 4.43 5.04 -3.23
CA VAL A 45 3.13 4.57 -3.73
C VAL A 45 2.20 4.30 -2.55
N LEU A 46 0.90 4.51 -2.78
CA LEU A 46 -0.14 4.22 -1.79
C LEU A 46 -0.51 2.74 -1.85
N VAL A 47 -0.48 2.08 -0.71
CA VAL A 47 -0.96 0.71 -0.53
C VAL A 47 -2.20 0.78 0.35
N GLY A 48 -3.36 0.62 -0.27
CA GLY A 48 -4.65 0.60 0.38
C GLY A 48 -5.01 -0.79 0.89
N GLY A 49 -5.65 -0.87 2.04
CA GLY A 49 -6.17 -2.11 2.61
C GLY A 49 -7.20 -1.85 3.69
N ASP A 50 -7.69 -2.91 4.34
CA ASP A 50 -8.54 -2.75 5.51
C ASP A 50 -7.72 -2.30 6.73
N ARG A 51 -8.39 -2.12 7.88
CA ARG A 51 -7.75 -1.65 9.11
C ARG A 51 -6.70 -2.64 9.63
N LEU A 52 -6.92 -3.94 9.48
CA LEU A 52 -6.00 -4.97 9.94
C LEU A 52 -4.78 -5.04 9.00
N THR A 53 -5.00 -4.98 7.69
CA THR A 53 -3.95 -4.91 6.67
C THR A 53 -3.02 -3.75 6.92
N GLU A 54 -3.57 -2.55 7.09
CA GLU A 54 -2.78 -1.34 7.31
C GLU A 54 -1.91 -1.45 8.56
N GLY A 55 -2.49 -1.92 9.66
CA GLY A 55 -1.78 -2.11 10.93
C GLY A 55 -0.64 -3.13 10.83
N ASN A 56 -0.91 -4.28 10.23
CA ASN A 56 0.10 -5.33 10.05
C ASN A 56 1.25 -4.87 9.13
N CYS A 57 0.92 -4.21 8.03
CA CYS A 57 1.92 -3.66 7.11
C CYS A 57 2.81 -2.61 7.78
N ARG A 58 2.22 -1.70 8.55
CA ARG A 58 2.96 -0.68 9.30
C ARG A 58 3.90 -1.27 10.34
N ASN A 59 3.44 -2.28 11.08
CA ASN A 59 4.28 -2.99 12.05
C ASN A 59 5.49 -3.64 11.37
N ILE A 60 5.29 -4.24 10.20
CA ILE A 60 6.38 -4.81 9.40
C ILE A 60 7.36 -3.70 8.97
N GLN A 61 6.87 -2.58 8.45
CA GLN A 61 7.74 -1.47 8.05
C GLN A 61 8.59 -0.95 9.21
N TRP A 62 8.04 -0.87 10.43
CA TRP A 62 8.82 -0.54 11.62
C TRP A 62 9.89 -1.59 11.94
N ALA A 63 9.59 -2.88 11.78
CA ALA A 63 10.58 -3.95 11.96
C ALA A 63 11.74 -3.88 10.95
N PHE A 64 11.52 -3.25 9.79
CA PHE A 64 12.54 -3.03 8.76
C PHE A 64 13.20 -1.64 8.83
N SER A 65 12.91 -0.83 9.86
CA SER A 65 13.39 0.56 9.96
C SER A 65 14.92 0.71 10.07
N ASP A 66 15.64 -0.34 10.47
CA ASP A 66 17.11 -0.36 10.53
C ASP A 66 17.79 -0.71 9.19
N GLY A 67 17.02 -0.87 8.11
CA GLY A 67 17.54 -1.17 6.77
C GLY A 67 18.49 -0.09 6.23
N ALA A 68 19.53 -0.51 5.52
CA ALA A 68 20.57 0.39 5.01
C ALA A 68 20.04 1.36 3.94
N THR A 69 19.14 0.88 3.08
CA THR A 69 18.54 1.68 2.01
C THR A 69 17.06 1.95 2.26
N LYS A 70 16.51 2.99 1.60
CA LYS A 70 15.07 3.28 1.62
C LYS A 70 14.23 2.09 1.13
N GLU A 71 14.78 1.31 0.20
CA GLU A 71 14.16 0.09 -0.33
C GLU A 71 14.10 -1.00 0.74
N ASP A 72 15.21 -1.23 1.48
CA ASP A 72 15.25 -2.21 2.57
C ASP A 72 14.28 -1.86 3.70
N ARG A 73 14.08 -0.55 3.94
CA ARG A 73 13.15 -0.02 4.93
C ARG A 73 11.69 0.03 4.47
N LEU A 74 11.40 -0.43 3.25
CA LEU A 74 10.06 -0.37 2.64
C LEU A 74 9.48 1.05 2.60
N GLU A 75 10.32 2.09 2.51
CA GLU A 75 9.88 3.50 2.52
C GLU A 75 9.16 3.93 1.25
N GLY A 76 9.19 3.10 0.20
CA GLY A 76 8.41 3.32 -1.00
C GLY A 76 6.92 3.06 -0.82
N LEU A 77 6.50 2.43 0.28
CA LEU A 77 5.12 2.05 0.54
C LEU A 77 4.52 2.94 1.63
N ILE A 78 3.43 3.64 1.28
CA ILE A 78 2.61 4.39 2.23
C ILE A 78 1.32 3.62 2.44
N PHE A 79 1.15 3.06 3.63
CA PHE A 79 -0.05 2.32 3.99
C PHE A 79 -1.20 3.25 4.36
N LYS A 80 -2.34 3.03 3.72
CA LYS A 80 -3.58 3.77 3.96
C LYS A 80 -4.71 2.79 4.27
N PHE A 81 -5.50 3.10 5.29
CA PHE A 81 -6.75 2.41 5.53
C PHE A 81 -7.81 2.96 4.56
N GLU A 82 -8.43 2.08 3.78
CA GLU A 82 -9.46 2.45 2.81
C GLU A 82 -10.85 2.31 3.44
N ASP A 83 -11.26 3.32 4.22
CA ASP A 83 -12.62 3.38 4.78
C ASP A 83 -13.60 4.04 3.79
N TRP A 84 -13.83 3.35 2.67
CA TRP A 84 -14.75 3.80 1.64
C TRP A 84 -16.17 4.00 2.19
N HIS A 85 -16.60 3.16 3.14
CA HIS A 85 -17.92 3.25 3.76
C HIS A 85 -18.07 4.54 4.56
N ALA A 86 -17.07 4.93 5.37
CA ALA A 86 -17.12 6.21 6.09
C ALA A 86 -17.18 7.42 5.14
N ILE A 87 -16.43 7.39 4.04
CA ILE A 87 -16.45 8.45 3.02
C ILE A 87 -17.84 8.53 2.37
N ARG A 88 -18.40 7.39 1.95
CA ARG A 88 -19.75 7.33 1.36
C ARG A 88 -20.82 7.84 2.31
N ASN A 89 -20.79 7.40 3.57
CA ASN A 89 -21.74 7.83 4.60
C ASN A 89 -21.65 9.34 4.85
N LEU A 90 -20.43 9.91 4.86
CA LEU A 90 -20.26 11.36 4.98
C LEU A 90 -20.89 12.10 3.79
N PHE A 91 -20.71 11.61 2.57
CA PHE A 91 -21.34 12.21 1.39
C PHE A 91 -22.86 12.15 1.44
N GLU A 92 -23.42 11.01 1.86
CA GLU A 92 -24.86 10.82 2.04
C GLU A 92 -25.45 11.77 3.09
N VAL A 93 -24.83 11.86 4.26
CA VAL A 93 -25.25 12.78 5.34
C VAL A 93 -25.08 14.25 4.93
N SER A 94 -24.10 14.56 4.09
CA SER A 94 -23.85 15.93 3.62
C SER A 94 -24.76 16.39 2.47
N ASN A 95 -25.70 15.56 2.00
CA ASN A 95 -26.57 15.83 0.84
C ASN A 95 -25.78 16.23 -0.43
N LYS A 96 -24.60 15.65 -0.64
CA LYS A 96 -23.73 15.91 -1.80
C LYS A 96 -23.71 14.76 -2.81
N LEU A 97 -24.66 13.83 -2.70
CA LEU A 97 -24.91 12.72 -3.62
C LEU A 97 -26.27 12.87 -4.28
#